data_AF-A0A2E0XK90-F1
#
_entry.id   AF-A0A2E0XK90-F1
#
_cell.length_a   1.000
_cell.length_b   1.000
_cell.length_c   1.000
_cell.angle_alpha   90.00
_cell.angle_beta   90.00
_cell.angle_gamma   90.00
#
_symmetry.space_group_name_H-M   'P 1'
#
loop_
_entity.id
_entity.type
_entity.pdbx_description
1 polymer ?
#
loop_
_entity_poly.entity_id
_entity_poly.type
_entity_poly.pdbx_seq_one_letter_code
_entity_poly.pdbx_strand_id
1 'polypeptide(L)'
;MSGEKGSVLVADGGIFEHSELAVGIKDTVGTGDAFTATLTIGLLQQSDDLQAVNKHANLVAAYVCSQAGAVPTFPSELLQFG
;
A
#
# COMPACT_ATOMS: atom_id res chain seq x y z
N MET A 1 -7.16 -2.58 -4.60
CA MET A 1 -5.85 -3.11 -5.04
C MET A 1 -6.11 -4.13 -6.14
N SER A 2 -5.34 -4.07 -7.22
CA SER A 2 -5.49 -4.91 -8.42
C SER A 2 -4.25 -5.76 -8.68
N GLY A 3 -3.52 -6.12 -7.62
CA GLY A 3 -2.32 -6.95 -7.69
C GLY A 3 -1.25 -6.36 -8.59
N GLU A 4 -0.96 -7.06 -9.69
CA GLU A 4 0.04 -6.69 -10.69
C GLU A 4 -0.23 -5.37 -11.39
N LYS A 5 -1.44 -4.79 -11.30
CA LYS A 5 -1.81 -3.51 -11.93
C LYS A 5 -1.77 -2.31 -10.97
N GLY A 6 -1.30 -2.50 -9.74
CA GLY A 6 -1.30 -1.48 -8.70
C GLY A 6 -2.66 -1.30 -8.02
N SER A 7 -3.13 -0.07 -7.84
CA SER A 7 -4.41 0.20 -7.17
C SER A 7 -5.17 1.38 -7.76
N VAL A 8 -6.49 1.34 -7.57
CA VAL A 8 -7.41 2.43 -7.83
C VAL A 8 -8.18 2.68 -6.54
N LEU A 9 -8.17 3.92 -6.07
CA LEU A 9 -8.97 4.40 -4.94
C LEU A 9 -10.02 5.38 -5.48
N VAL A 10 -11.28 5.17 -5.13
CA VAL A 10 -12.41 6.01 -5.57
C VAL A 10 -13.03 6.64 -4.34
N ALA A 11 -13.13 7.97 -4.33
CA ALA A 11 -13.73 8.73 -3.24
C ALA A 11 -14.61 9.86 -3.79
N ASP A 12 -15.41 10.47 -2.92
CA ASP A 12 -16.09 11.72 -3.26
C ASP A 12 -15.02 12.79 -3.51
N GLY A 13 -14.96 13.33 -4.73
CA GLY A 13 -13.91 14.25 -5.17
C GLY A 13 -12.86 13.68 -6.12
N GLY A 14 -12.83 12.37 -6.42
CA GLY A 14 -11.98 11.87 -7.50
C GLY A 14 -11.62 10.38 -7.50
N ILE A 15 -10.84 10.02 -8.52
CA ILE A 15 -10.20 8.71 -8.69
C ILE A 15 -8.70 8.91 -8.51
N PHE A 16 -8.10 8.13 -7.63
CA PHE A 16 -6.67 8.17 -7.31
C PHE A 16 -6.04 6.84 -7.70
N GLU A 17 -5.27 6.84 -8.77
CA GLU A 17 -4.62 5.64 -9.29
C GLU A 17 -3.14 5.62 -8.90
N HIS A 18 -2.62 4.43 -8.63
CA HIS A 18 -1.20 4.21 -8.49
C HIS A 18 -0.83 2.97 -9.30
N SER A 19 0.09 3.14 -10.24
CA SER A 19 0.59 2.05 -11.08
C SER A 19 1.35 1.01 -10.28
N GLU A 20 1.52 -0.16 -10.87
CA GLU A 20 2.32 -1.23 -10.28
C GLU A 20 3.76 -0.80 -9.96
N LEU A 21 4.28 -1.32 -8.85
CA LEU A 21 5.69 -1.21 -8.51
C LEU A 21 6.37 -2.51 -8.91
N ALA A 22 7.36 -2.42 -9.79
CA ALA A 22 8.18 -3.57 -10.17
C ALA A 22 9.01 -4.01 -8.96
N VAL A 23 8.58 -5.07 -8.28
CA VAL A 23 9.28 -5.69 -7.15
C VAL A 23 9.59 -7.15 -7.44
N GLY A 24 10.70 -7.65 -6.90
CA GLY A 24 11.01 -9.08 -6.96
C GLY A 24 10.02 -9.86 -6.11
N ILE A 25 8.97 -10.40 -6.74
CA ILE A 25 7.91 -11.16 -6.05
C ILE A 25 8.54 -12.40 -5.41
N LYS A 26 8.34 -12.54 -4.10
CA LYS A 26 8.84 -13.68 -3.30
C LYS A 26 7.70 -14.47 -2.68
N ASP A 27 6.71 -13.77 -2.13
CA ASP A 27 5.49 -14.34 -1.54
C ASP A 27 4.39 -13.29 -1.62
N THR A 28 3.16 -13.67 -1.96
CA THR A 28 2.03 -12.74 -2.06
C THR A 28 1.13 -12.76 -0.82
N VAL A 29 1.38 -13.68 0.11
CA VAL A 29 0.60 -13.83 1.34
C VAL A 29 0.74 -12.56 2.19
N GLY A 30 -0.39 -11.98 2.60
CA GLY A 30 -0.43 -10.76 3.41
C GLY A 30 -0.27 -9.44 2.65
N THR A 31 0.03 -9.46 1.34
CA THR A 31 0.15 -8.23 0.52
C THR A 31 -1.12 -7.38 0.54
N GLY A 32 -2.30 -8.02 0.41
CA GLY A 32 -3.59 -7.33 0.46
C GLY A 32 -3.96 -6.81 1.85
N ASP A 33 -3.59 -7.56 2.90
CA ASP A 33 -3.81 -7.14 4.29
C ASP A 33 -2.93 -5.94 4.62
N ALA A 34 -1.66 -5.96 4.21
CA ALA A 34 -0.73 -4.85 4.38
C ALA A 34 -1.20 -3.58 3.64
N PHE A 35 -1.68 -3.73 2.41
CA PHE A 35 -2.30 -2.62 1.66
C PHE A 35 -3.49 -2.04 2.45
N THR A 36 -4.41 -2.90 2.89
CA THR A 36 -5.66 -2.49 3.54
C THR A 36 -5.40 -1.86 4.91
N ALA A 37 -4.48 -2.43 5.69
CA ALA A 37 -4.07 -1.88 6.99
C ALA A 37 -3.45 -0.50 6.82
N THR A 38 -2.54 -0.34 5.86
CA THR A 38 -1.90 0.95 5.56
C THR A 38 -2.93 1.99 5.12
N LEU A 39 -3.81 1.64 4.17
CA LEU A 39 -4.89 2.52 3.73
C LEU A 39 -5.80 2.93 4.90
N THR A 40 -6.18 1.98 5.75
CA THR A 40 -7.04 2.22 6.92
C THR A 40 -6.39 3.21 7.89
N ILE A 41 -5.10 3.02 8.20
CA ILE A 41 -4.37 3.93 9.09
C ILE A 41 -4.29 5.34 8.49
N GLY A 42 -3.94 5.46 7.20
CA GLY A 42 -3.86 6.76 6.53
C GLY A 42 -5.20 7.51 6.51
N LEU A 43 -6.31 6.80 6.31
CA LEU A 43 -7.65 7.40 6.40
C LEU A 43 -8.02 7.83 7.84
N LEU A 44 -7.66 7.02 8.85
CA LEU A 44 -7.91 7.34 10.26
C LEU A 44 -7.07 8.51 10.77
N GLN A 45 -5.90 8.74 10.19
CA GLN A 45 -5.06 9.91 10.48
C GLN A 45 -5.61 11.21 9.89
N GLN A 46 -6.79 11.18 9.25
CA GLN A 46 -7.42 12.33 8.59
C GLN A 46 -6.51 12.95 7.52
N SER A 47 -5.74 12.12 6.81
CA SER A 47 -4.95 12.59 5.68
C SER A 47 -5.88 13.04 4.55
N ASP A 48 -5.90 14.35 4.28
CA ASP A 48 -6.65 14.94 3.18
C ASP A 48 -6.07 14.56 1.80
N ASP A 49 -4.83 14.06 1.76
CA ASP A 49 -4.17 13.58 0.54
C ASP A 49 -4.37 12.08 0.32
N LEU A 50 -5.49 11.73 -0.30
CA LEU A 50 -5.82 10.36 -0.68
C LEU A 50 -4.83 9.77 -1.71
N GLN A 51 -4.15 10.60 -2.49
CA GLN A 51 -3.13 10.15 -3.44
C GLN A 51 -1.88 9.66 -2.69
N ALA A 52 -1.44 10.41 -1.69
CA ALA A 52 -0.32 10.02 -0.83
C ALA A 52 -0.63 8.77 -0.02
N VAL A 53 -1.84 8.67 0.55
CA VAL A 53 -2.26 7.45 1.27
C VAL A 53 -2.28 6.24 0.34
N ASN A 54 -2.85 6.37 -0.86
CA ASN A 54 -2.88 5.27 -1.83
C ASN A 54 -1.48 4.85 -2.28
N LYS A 55 -0.59 5.82 -2.52
CA LYS A 55 0.82 5.55 -2.85
C LYS A 55 1.55 4.81 -1.73
N HIS A 56 1.40 5.24 -0.48
CA HIS A 56 2.04 4.59 0.66
C HIS A 56 1.55 3.15 0.85
N ALA A 57 0.24 2.93 0.72
CA ALA A 57 -0.34 1.59 0.77
C ALA A 57 0.23 0.65 -0.32
N ASN A 58 0.47 1.16 -1.53
CA ASN A 58 1.14 0.37 -2.58
C ASN A 58 2.60 0.06 -2.24
N LEU A 59 3.34 1.02 -1.68
CA LEU A 59 4.75 0.81 -1.29
C LEU A 59 4.87 -0.25 -0.20
N VAL A 60 4.03 -0.18 0.84
CA VAL A 60 4.02 -1.17 1.92
C VAL A 60 3.64 -2.56 1.39
N ALA A 61 2.62 -2.64 0.53
CA ALA A 61 2.19 -3.91 -0.04
C ALA A 61 3.24 -4.52 -0.98
N ALA A 62 3.88 -3.71 -1.81
CA ALA A 62 4.97 -4.14 -2.68
C ALA A 62 6.19 -4.61 -1.88
N TYR A 63 6.47 -3.96 -0.74
CA TYR A 63 7.49 -4.43 0.19
C TYR A 63 7.13 -5.82 0.74
N VAL A 64 5.94 -6.02 1.30
CA VAL A 64 5.50 -7.34 1.80
C VAL A 64 5.58 -8.40 0.71
N CYS A 65 5.16 -8.08 -0.52
CA CYS A 65 5.22 -8.97 -1.67
C CYS A 65 6.65 -9.46 -2.02
N SER A 66 7.66 -8.65 -1.67
CA SER A 66 9.08 -8.97 -1.88
C SER A 66 9.71 -9.78 -0.74
N GLN A 67 8.99 -9.97 0.37
CA GLN A 67 9.46 -10.69 1.55
C GLN A 67 8.92 -12.12 1.59
N ALA A 68 9.45 -12.94 2.50
CA ALA A 68 8.91 -14.28 2.75
C ALA A 68 7.91 -14.21 3.90
N GLY A 69 6.67 -14.67 3.66
CA GLY A 69 5.58 -14.60 4.64
C GLY A 69 4.94 -13.21 4.80
N ALA A 70 3.80 -13.18 5.51
CA ALA A 70 2.94 -12.00 5.59
C ALA A 70 3.44 -10.86 6.49
N VAL A 71 4.29 -11.14 7.47
CA VAL A 71 4.68 -10.17 8.52
C VAL A 71 6.19 -10.00 8.54
N PRO A 72 6.77 -9.27 7.58
CA PRO A 72 8.19 -8.96 7.59
C PRO A 72 8.54 -7.93 8.66
N THR A 73 9.83 -7.80 8.96
CA THR A 73 10.33 -6.63 9.70
C THR A 73 10.33 -5.44 8.76
N PHE A 74 9.55 -4.40 9.08
CA PHE A 74 9.44 -3.23 8.23
C PHE A 74 10.59 -2.24 8.45
N PRO A 75 11.14 -1.64 7.37
CA PRO A 75 12.02 -0.49 7.48
C PRO A 75 11.25 0.72 8.01
N SER A 76 11.95 1.59 8.74
CA SER A 76 11.34 2.70 9.49
C SER A 76 10.55 3.66 8.59
N GLU A 77 11.01 3.83 7.36
CA GLU A 77 10.44 4.70 6.33
C GLU A 77 9.06 4.25 5.86
N LEU A 78 8.72 2.97 6.01
CA LEU A 78 7.41 2.44 5.67
C LEU A 78 6.40 2.51 6.81
N LEU A 79 6.87 2.78 8.04
CA LEU A 79 6.03 2.83 9.25
C LEU A 79 5.36 4.19 9.47
N GLN A 80 5.76 5.22 8.74
CA GLN A 80 5.23 6.58 8.90
C GLN A 80 4.66 7.08 7.58
N PHE A 81 3.54 7.79 7.66
CA PHE A 81 3.04 8.62 6.58
C PHE A 81 3.83 9.94 6.63
N GLY A 82 4.43 10.33 5.50
CA GLY A 82 5.23 11.56 5.39
C GLY A 82 4.39 12.82 5.39
#